data_AF-S6HKT4-F1
#
_entry.id   AF-S6HKT4-F1
#
_cell.length_a   1.000
_cell.length_b   1.000
_cell.length_c   1.000
_cell.angle_alpha   90.00
_cell.angle_beta   90.00
_cell.angle_gamma   90.00
#
_symmetry.space_group_name_H-M   'P 1'
#
loop_
_entity.id
_entity.type
_entity.pdbx_description
1 polymer ?
#
loop_
_entity_poly.entity_id
_entity_poly.type
_entity_poly.pdbx_seq_one_letter_code
_entity_poly.pdbx_strand_id
1 'polypeptide(L)'
;MATILVVDDSVSLRNMVTFTLKNEGFDVVEAGDGQEALGKAKGAKFDLVLTDVNMPRMDGITFCAALRKEAAFKFTPILILTTENSPEMKEKGKTAGATGWLVKPFNPEKLLSTIKRVVR
;
A
#
# COMPACT_ATOMS: atom_id res chain seq x y z
N MET A 1 2.19 15.66 9.55
CA MET A 1 2.84 14.33 9.48
C MET A 1 2.10 13.55 8.43
N ALA A 2 2.81 12.88 7.51
CA ALA A 2 2.15 12.09 6.46
C ALA A 2 1.64 10.78 7.05
N THR A 3 0.40 10.42 6.71
CA THR A 3 -0.27 9.21 7.19
C THR A 3 -0.25 8.14 6.11
N ILE A 4 0.28 6.97 6.44
CA ILE A 4 0.48 5.85 5.54
C ILE A 4 -0.45 4.70 5.92
N LEU A 5 -1.26 4.22 4.98
CA LEU A 5 -2.08 3.03 5.16
C LEU A 5 -1.28 1.80 4.71
N VAL A 6 -1.03 0.87 5.62
CA VAL A 6 -0.33 -0.40 5.35
C VAL A 6 -1.34 -1.54 5.38
N VAL A 7 -1.49 -2.22 4.25
CA VAL A 7 -2.43 -3.33 4.04
C VAL A 7 -1.65 -4.57 3.67
N ASP A 8 -1.64 -5.56 4.55
CA ASP A 8 -0.94 -6.83 4.30
C ASP A 8 -1.57 -7.89 5.21
N ASP A 9 -1.88 -9.08 4.71
CA ASP A 9 -2.50 -10.15 5.50
C ASP A 9 -1.52 -10.71 6.55
N SER A 10 -0.21 -10.61 6.29
CA SER A 10 0.84 -11.07 7.17
C SER A 10 1.13 -10.05 8.28
N VAL A 11 0.65 -10.35 9.49
CA VAL A 11 0.86 -9.53 10.70
C VAL A 11 2.34 -9.22 10.93
N SER A 12 3.24 -10.19 10.73
CA SER A 12 4.69 -10.01 10.91
C SER A 12 5.27 -8.94 9.99
N LEU A 13 4.88 -8.96 8.71
CA LEU A 13 5.37 -7.99 7.74
C LEU A 13 4.77 -6.61 7.98
N ARG A 14 3.49 -6.56 8.32
CA ARG A 14 2.81 -5.33 8.69
C ARG A 14 3.49 -4.65 9.86
N ASN A 15 3.77 -5.38 10.94
CA ASN A 15 4.50 -4.87 12.10
C ASN A 15 5.89 -4.34 11.73
N MET A 16 6.64 -5.06 10.89
CA MET A 16 7.96 -4.61 10.43
C MET A 16 7.87 -3.30 9.65
N VAL A 17 6.94 -3.19 8.70
CA VAL A 17 6.73 -1.99 7.89
C VAL A 17 6.27 -0.83 8.78
N THR A 18 5.26 -1.06 9.62
CA THR A 18 4.73 -0.08 10.58
C THR A 18 5.83 0.46 11.49
N PHE A 19 6.66 -0.42 12.07
CA PHE A 19 7.78 -0.01 12.91
C PHE A 19 8.78 0.86 12.15
N THR A 20 9.14 0.44 10.94
CA THR A 20 10.09 1.17 10.08
C THR A 20 9.58 2.58 9.75
N LEU A 21 8.30 2.70 9.39
CA LEU A 21 7.68 3.98 9.03
C LEU A 21 7.47 4.90 10.23
N LYS A 22 7.03 4.35 11.37
CA LYS A 22 6.89 5.14 12.61
C LYS A 22 8.23 5.68 13.10
N ASN A 23 9.31 4.88 12.96
CA ASN A 23 10.66 5.32 13.32
C ASN A 23 11.15 6.51 12.47
N GLU A 24 10.63 6.65 11.26
CA GLU A 24 10.89 7.78 10.36
C GLU A 24 9.94 8.98 10.58
N GLY A 25 9.06 8.91 11.59
CA GLY A 25 8.15 10.01 11.95
C GLY A 25 6.85 10.05 11.14
N PHE A 26 6.50 8.96 10.43
CA PHE A 26 5.22 8.84 9.75
C PHE A 26 4.13 8.28 10.67
N ASP A 27 2.90 8.73 10.48
CA ASP A 27 1.74 8.07 11.06
C ASP A 27 1.39 6.84 10.21
N VAL A 28 1.06 5.74 10.87
CA VAL A 28 0.77 4.48 10.19
C VAL A 28 -0.55 3.91 10.67
N VAL A 29 -1.42 3.63 9.71
CA VAL A 29 -2.67 2.90 9.92
C VAL A 29 -2.55 1.54 9.27
N GLU A 30 -2.91 0.51 10.00
CA GLU A 30 -2.73 -0.88 9.59
C GLU A 30 -4.07 -1.50 9.19
N ALA A 31 -4.09 -2.34 8.15
CA ALA A 31 -5.27 -3.08 7.72
C ALA A 31 -4.92 -4.52 7.31
N GLY A 32 -5.81 -5.47 7.62
CA GLY A 32 -5.55 -6.90 7.38
C GLY A 32 -5.90 -7.43 6.00
N ASP A 33 -6.67 -6.66 5.24
CA ASP A 33 -7.08 -7.01 3.90
C ASP A 33 -7.63 -5.77 3.19
N GLY A 34 -7.88 -5.88 1.89
CA GLY A 34 -8.38 -4.79 1.06
C GLY A 34 -9.76 -4.26 1.49
N GLN A 35 -10.62 -5.08 2.10
CA GLN A 35 -11.96 -4.66 2.51
C GLN A 35 -11.89 -3.80 3.77
N GLU A 36 -11.10 -4.22 4.77
CA GLU A 36 -10.84 -3.42 5.96
C GLU A 36 -10.14 -2.09 5.60
N ALA A 37 -9.15 -2.17 4.71
CA ALA A 37 -8.43 -0.99 4.21
C ALA A 37 -9.36 0.01 3.53
N LEU A 38 -10.28 -0.48 2.67
CA LEU A 38 -11.26 0.37 2.00
C LEU A 38 -12.22 1.03 2.98
N GLY A 39 -12.65 0.31 4.02
CA GLY A 39 -13.46 0.87 5.11
C GLY A 39 -12.75 2.03 5.81
N LYS A 40 -11.46 1.84 6.15
CA LYS A 40 -10.63 2.89 6.79
C LYS A 40 -10.38 4.07 5.85
N ALA A 41 -10.14 3.81 4.57
CA ALA A 41 -9.95 4.83 3.54
C ALA A 41 -11.17 5.72 3.35
N LYS A 42 -12.40 5.20 3.49
CA LYS A 42 -13.60 6.04 3.37
C LYS A 42 -13.78 7.04 4.53
N GLY A 43 -13.20 6.76 5.69
CA GLY A 43 -13.32 7.60 6.89
C GLY A 43 -12.11 8.50 7.17
N ALA A 44 -11.01 8.33 6.41
CA ALA A 44 -9.75 9.02 6.67
C ALA A 44 -9.06 9.41 5.36
N LYS A 45 -8.07 10.30 5.44
CA LYS A 45 -7.17 10.62 4.32
C LYS A 45 -5.82 9.98 4.57
N PHE A 46 -5.22 9.46 3.50
CA PHE A 46 -3.88 8.90 3.53
C PHE A 46 -3.03 9.58 2.45
N ASP A 47 -1.78 9.88 2.81
CA ASP A 47 -0.79 10.45 1.92
C ASP A 47 -0.10 9.37 1.09
N LEU A 48 -0.16 8.12 1.55
CA LEU A 48 0.36 6.95 0.84
C LEU A 48 -0.42 5.69 1.25
N VAL A 49 -0.61 4.79 0.28
CA VAL A 49 -1.14 3.45 0.53
C VAL A 49 -0.12 2.40 0.11
N LEU A 50 0.19 1.48 1.02
CA LEU A 50 0.99 0.30 0.81
C LEU A 50 0.06 -0.91 0.89
N THR A 51 -0.01 -1.72 -0.16
CA THR A 51 -0.90 -2.89 -0.18
C THR A 51 -0.20 -4.12 -0.72
N ASP A 52 -0.43 -5.28 -0.11
CA ASP A 52 -0.09 -6.57 -0.72
C ASP A 52 -1.09 -6.96 -1.81
N VAL A 53 -0.69 -7.81 -2.76
CA VAL A 53 -1.60 -8.34 -3.79
C VAL A 53 -2.37 -9.54 -3.26
N ASN A 54 -1.68 -10.50 -2.65
CA ASN A 54 -2.23 -11.75 -2.18
C ASN A 54 -2.82 -11.59 -0.78
N MET A 55 -4.07 -11.11 -0.72
CA MET A 55 -4.81 -10.96 0.53
C MET A 55 -6.13 -11.73 0.49
N PRO A 56 -6.61 -12.26 1.63
CA PRO A 56 -7.93 -12.86 1.72
C PRO A 56 -9.03 -11.80 1.58
N ARG A 57 -10.23 -12.21 1.16
CA ARG A 57 -11.44 -11.38 0.92
C ARG A 57 -11.33 -10.41 -0.26
N MET A 58 -10.33 -9.53 -0.27
CA MET A 58 -10.10 -8.56 -1.34
C MET A 58 -8.60 -8.39 -1.58
N ASP A 59 -8.19 -8.67 -2.81
CA ASP A 59 -6.80 -8.53 -3.25
C ASP A 59 -6.39 -7.05 -3.42
N GLY A 60 -5.08 -6.79 -3.42
CA GLY A 60 -4.54 -5.42 -3.51
C GLY A 60 -4.83 -4.71 -4.82
N ILE A 61 -5.00 -5.44 -5.93
CA ILE A 61 -5.30 -4.85 -7.24
C ILE A 61 -6.76 -4.40 -7.28
N THR A 62 -7.68 -5.25 -6.81
CA THR A 62 -9.10 -4.90 -6.66
C THR A 62 -9.28 -3.75 -5.67
N PHE A 63 -8.56 -3.78 -4.54
CA PHE A 63 -8.55 -2.67 -3.59
C PHE A 63 -8.03 -1.38 -4.22
N CYS A 64 -6.91 -1.43 -4.97
CA CYS A 64 -6.36 -0.28 -5.68
C CYS A 64 -7.38 0.33 -6.66
N ALA A 65 -8.03 -0.51 -7.46
CA ALA A 65 -9.06 -0.08 -8.40
C ALA A 65 -10.28 0.53 -7.69
N ALA A 66 -10.71 -0.05 -6.56
CA ALA A 66 -11.79 0.49 -5.74
C ALA A 66 -11.42 1.84 -5.13
N LEU A 67 -10.21 1.95 -4.58
CA LEU A 67 -9.69 3.18 -3.99
C LEU A 67 -9.57 4.30 -5.02
N ARG A 68 -9.17 3.99 -6.26
CA ARG A 68 -9.10 4.98 -7.36
C ARG A 68 -10.46 5.53 -7.79
N LYS A 69 -11.57 4.85 -7.48
CA LYS A 69 -12.92 5.40 -7.70
C LYS A 69 -13.28 6.48 -6.69
N GLU A 70 -12.63 6.52 -5.54
CA GLU A 70 -12.82 7.54 -4.53
C GLU A 70 -12.06 8.82 -4.94
N ALA A 71 -12.78 9.93 -5.12
CA ALA A 71 -12.18 11.19 -5.58
C ALA A 71 -11.07 11.69 -4.65
N ALA A 72 -11.17 11.40 -3.34
CA ALA A 72 -10.16 11.75 -2.35
C ALA A 72 -8.81 11.05 -2.59
N PHE A 73 -8.80 9.89 -3.24
CA PHE A 73 -7.60 9.07 -3.46
C PHE A 73 -7.15 9.07 -4.92
N LYS A 74 -7.72 9.92 -5.77
CA LYS A 74 -7.35 10.02 -7.20
C LYS A 74 -5.86 10.31 -7.41
N PHE A 75 -5.25 11.08 -6.50
CA PHE A 75 -3.84 11.46 -6.58
C PHE A 75 -2.96 10.83 -5.50
N THR A 76 -3.54 10.08 -4.56
CA THR A 76 -2.76 9.41 -3.51
C THR A 76 -1.85 8.35 -4.14
N PRO A 77 -0.55 8.34 -3.86
CA PRO A 77 0.33 7.28 -4.33
C PRO A 77 -0.08 5.93 -3.73
N ILE A 78 -0.12 4.89 -4.57
CA ILE A 78 -0.43 3.52 -4.16
C ILE A 78 0.76 2.64 -4.54
N LEU A 79 1.44 2.09 -3.55
CA LEU A 79 2.57 1.19 -3.72
C LEU A 79 2.12 -0.25 -3.44
N ILE A 80 2.30 -1.12 -4.42
CA ILE A 80 2.02 -2.55 -4.27
C ILE A 80 3.28 -3.26 -3.80
N LEU A 81 3.18 -4.00 -2.69
CA LEU A 81 4.24 -4.82 -2.10
C LEU A 81 3.86 -6.29 -2.27
N THR A 82 4.46 -7.05 -3.17
CA THR A 82 4.04 -8.45 -3.39
C THR A 82 5.23 -9.38 -3.64
N THR A 83 5.07 -10.68 -3.42
CA THR A 83 6.03 -11.69 -3.90
C THR A 83 5.93 -11.90 -5.41
N GLU A 84 4.84 -11.44 -6.03
CA GLU A 84 4.56 -11.67 -7.43
C GLU A 84 5.38 -10.72 -8.34
N ASN A 85 6.19 -11.29 -9.23
CA ASN A 85 7.02 -10.51 -10.15
C ASN A 85 6.52 -10.54 -11.60
N SER A 86 5.44 -11.28 -11.88
CA SER A 86 4.97 -11.49 -13.25
C SER A 86 4.65 -10.16 -13.94
N PRO A 87 5.08 -9.99 -15.20
CA PRO A 87 4.82 -8.77 -15.96
C PRO A 87 3.32 -8.49 -16.11
N GLU A 88 2.50 -9.53 -16.28
CA GLU A 88 1.03 -9.40 -16.34
C GLU A 88 0.44 -8.82 -15.06
N MET A 89 0.90 -9.26 -13.89
CA MET A 89 0.40 -8.77 -12.60
C MET A 89 0.81 -7.31 -12.38
N LYS A 90 2.04 -6.96 -12.76
CA LYS A 90 2.52 -5.58 -12.74
C LYS A 90 1.70 -4.68 -13.66
N GLU A 91 1.33 -5.16 -14.84
CA GLU A 91 0.48 -4.42 -15.78
C GLU A 91 -0.95 -4.26 -15.25
N LYS A 92 -1.53 -5.31 -14.65
CA LYS A 92 -2.83 -5.23 -13.97
C LYS A 92 -2.82 -4.21 -12.83
N GLY A 93 -1.81 -4.22 -11.97
CA GLY A 93 -1.66 -3.23 -10.90
C GLY A 93 -1.53 -1.81 -11.44
N LYS A 94 -0.73 -1.60 -12.49
CA LYS A 94 -0.60 -0.30 -13.16
C LYS A 94 -1.93 0.18 -13.74
N THR A 95 -2.69 -0.71 -14.37
CA THR A 95 -4.01 -0.42 -14.95
C THR A 95 -5.04 -0.10 -13.87
N ALA A 96 -4.97 -0.78 -12.72
CA ALA A 96 -5.77 -0.47 -11.53
C ALA A 96 -5.39 0.88 -10.90
N GLY A 97 -4.29 1.50 -11.30
CA GLY A 97 -3.83 2.80 -10.85
C GLY A 97 -2.75 2.76 -9.77
N ALA A 98 -2.00 1.66 -9.64
CA ALA A 98 -0.83 1.63 -8.75
C ALA A 98 0.28 2.57 -9.26
N THR A 99 0.88 3.30 -8.33
CA THR A 99 1.99 4.23 -8.58
C THR A 99 3.33 3.51 -8.63
N GLY A 100 3.48 2.43 -7.87
CA GLY A 100 4.72 1.65 -7.84
C GLY A 100 4.49 0.20 -7.46
N TRP A 101 5.50 -0.61 -7.76
CA TRP A 101 5.48 -2.05 -7.56
C TRP A 101 6.82 -2.46 -6.94
N LEU A 102 6.78 -3.05 -5.75
CA LEU A 102 7.95 -3.52 -5.02
C LEU A 102 7.79 -5.03 -4.77
N VAL A 103 8.77 -5.78 -5.26
CA VAL A 103 8.79 -7.25 -5.13
C VAL A 103 9.48 -7.65 -3.83
N LYS A 104 8.89 -8.61 -3.10
CA LYS A 104 9.46 -9.24 -1.90
C LYS A 104 10.53 -10.30 -2.31
N PRO A 105 11.63 -10.45 -1.56
CA PRO A 105 12.00 -9.72 -0.34
C PRO A 105 12.51 -8.30 -0.67
N PHE A 106 12.16 -7.34 0.19
CA PHE A 106 12.63 -5.96 0.09
C PHE A 106 13.36 -5.53 1.36
N ASN A 107 14.35 -4.65 1.20
CA ASN A 107 15.03 -4.03 2.33
C ASN A 107 14.19 -2.83 2.84
N PRO A 108 14.07 -2.64 4.15
CA PRO A 108 13.37 -1.49 4.71
C PRO A 108 13.91 -0.15 4.21
N GLU A 109 15.22 -0.02 3.99
CA GLU A 109 15.84 1.18 3.39
C GLU A 109 15.34 1.46 1.96
N LYS A 110 15.13 0.41 1.16
CA LYS A 110 14.61 0.53 -0.21
C LYS A 110 13.13 0.92 -0.20
N LEU A 111 12.36 0.37 0.73
CA LEU A 111 10.98 0.78 0.95
C LEU A 111 10.92 2.26 1.32
N LEU A 112 11.68 2.70 2.33
CA LEU A 112 11.74 4.09 2.77
C LEU A 112 12.16 5.05 1.65
N SER A 113 13.19 4.70 0.88
CA SER A 113 13.64 5.51 -0.25
C SER A 113 12.56 5.65 -1.33
N THR A 114 11.76 4.60 -1.56
CA THR A 114 10.65 4.64 -2.51
C THR A 114 9.52 5.53 -1.99
N ILE A 115 9.20 5.41 -0.70
CA ILE A 115 8.18 6.20 -0.02
C ILE A 115 8.53 7.68 -0.02
N LYS A 116 9.75 8.04 0.36
CA LYS A 116 10.24 9.43 0.34
C LYS A 116 10.27 10.05 -1.06
N ARG A 117 10.27 9.24 -2.12
CA ARG A 117 10.17 9.72 -3.51
C ARG A 117 8.74 10.04 -3.93
N VAL A 118 7.76 9.36 -3.35
CA VAL A 118 6.34 9.49 -3.75
C VAL A 118 5.53 10.36 -2.78
N VAL A 119 5.88 10.34 -1.49
CA VAL A 119 5.35 11.24 -0.48
C VAL A 119 6.15 12.53 -0.56
N ARG A 120 5.50 13.64 -0.91
CA ARG A 120 6.09 14.99 -0.97
C ARG A 120 5.77 15.79 0.27
#